data_AF-A0A2J0N5Z1-F1
#
_entry.id   AF-A0A2J0N5Z1-F1
#
_cell.length_a   1.000
_cell.length_b   1.000
_cell.length_c   1.000
_cell.angle_alpha   90.00
_cell.angle_beta   90.00
_cell.angle_gamma   90.00
#
_symmetry.space_group_name_H-M   'P 1'
#
loop_
_entity.id
_entity.type
_entity.pdbx_description
1 polymer ?
#
loop_
_entity_poly.entity_id
_entity_poly.type
_entity_poly.pdbx_seq_one_letter_code
_entity_poly.pdbx_strand_id
1 'polypeptide(L)' 'AIVDKSTIGKIEKLDLDVNDYLDRFDSYSFFEKSGDIIMTGPTGANVSDLMILLTKK' A
#
# COMPACT_ATOMS: atom_id res chain seq x y z
N ALA A 1 -0.08 -2.76 3.28
CA ALA A 1 -0.69 -2.56 1.94
C ALA A 1 -0.54 -3.84 1.13
N ILE A 2 -1.45 -4.14 0.21
CA ILE A 2 -1.29 -5.18 -0.81
C ILE A 2 -1.20 -4.47 -2.15
N VAL A 3 -0.08 -4.62 -2.85
CA VAL A 3 0.14 -3.99 -4.14
C VAL A 3 0.46 -5.04 -5.19
N ASP A 4 0.00 -4.80 -6.41
CA ASP A 4 0.35 -5.57 -7.58
C ASP A 4 0.61 -4.68 -8.81
N LYS A 5 0.74 -5.29 -9.99
CA LYS A 5 1.00 -4.57 -11.25
C LYS A 5 -0.12 -3.59 -11.64
N SER A 6 -1.35 -3.82 -11.18
CA SER A 6 -2.48 -2.92 -11.46
C SER A 6 -2.42 -1.63 -10.65
N THR A 7 -1.71 -1.63 -9.51
CA THR A 7 -1.56 -0.48 -8.61
C THR A 7 -1.09 0.78 -9.36
N ILE A 8 -0.08 0.65 -10.23
CA ILE A 8 0.44 1.77 -11.02
C ILE A 8 -0.66 2.41 -11.88
N GLY A 9 -1.44 1.59 -12.59
CA GLY A 9 -2.54 2.10 -13.40
C GLY A 9 -3.70 2.70 -12.58
N LYS A 10 -3.89 2.29 -11.31
CA LYS A 10 -4.86 2.93 -10.41
C LYS A 10 -4.39 4.32 -9.98
N ILE A 11 -3.13 4.43 -9.55
CA ILE A 11 -2.59 5.69 -9.01
C ILE A 11 -2.45 6.75 -10.11
N GLU A 12 -2.14 6.36 -11.35
CA GLU A 12 -2.14 7.26 -12.51
C GLU A 12 -3.53 7.82 -12.80
N LYS A 13 -4.57 6.99 -12.73
CA LYS A 13 -5.96 7.42 -12.94
C LYS A 13 -6.48 8.33 -11.83
N LEU A 14 -5.89 8.24 -10.64
CA LEU A 14 -6.23 9.04 -9.47
C LEU A 14 -5.33 10.27 -9.32
N ASP A 15 -4.39 10.49 -10.24
CA ASP A 15 -3.42 11.59 -10.23
C ASP A 15 -2.63 11.66 -8.90
N LEU A 16 -2.22 10.49 -8.39
CA LEU A 16 -1.44 10.37 -7.16
C LEU A 16 0.06 10.33 -7.46
N ASP A 17 0.81 11.33 -6.99
CA ASP A 17 2.27 11.36 -7.09
C ASP A 17 2.95 10.65 -5.91
N VAL A 18 3.49 9.46 -6.17
CA VAL A 18 4.20 8.65 -5.16
C VAL A 18 5.34 9.42 -4.48
N ASN A 19 6.07 10.27 -5.22
CA ASN A 19 7.23 10.97 -4.67
C ASN A 19 6.80 12.02 -3.62
N ASP A 20 5.73 12.77 -3.89
CA ASP A 20 5.16 13.71 -2.91
C ASP A 20 4.76 13.00 -1.60
N TYR A 21 4.06 11.87 -1.70
CA TYR A 21 3.66 11.10 -0.51
C TYR A 21 4.86 10.52 0.25
N LEU A 22 5.93 10.11 -0.45
CA LEU A 22 7.15 9.64 0.19
C LEU A 22 7.89 10.77 0.91
N ASP A 23 8.06 11.93 0.27
CA ASP A 23 8.76 13.10 0.82
C ASP A 23 8.08 13.65 2.08
N ARG A 24 6.75 13.50 2.16
CA ARG A 24 5.94 13.90 3.32
C ARG A 24 5.73 12.78 4.35
N PHE A 25 6.34 11.60 4.17
CA PHE A 25 6.15 10.41 5.00
C PHE A 25 4.66 9.99 5.15
N ASP A 26 3.86 10.18 4.11
CA ASP A 26 2.40 10.06 4.11
C ASP A 26 1.92 8.81 3.37
N SER A 27 2.46 7.65 3.73
CA SER A 27 2.11 6.37 3.09
C SER A 27 0.68 5.91 3.38
N TYR A 28 0.12 6.31 4.53
CA TYR A 28 -1.26 5.96 4.92
C TYR A 28 -2.27 6.53 3.92
N SER A 29 -2.25 7.85 3.69
CA SER A 29 -3.22 8.49 2.78
C SER A 29 -3.02 8.05 1.33
N PHE A 30 -1.79 7.71 0.93
CA PHE A 30 -1.53 7.14 -0.38
C PHE A 30 -2.27 5.80 -0.59
N PHE A 31 -2.05 4.83 0.30
CA PHE A 31 -2.66 3.51 0.16
C PHE A 31 -4.16 3.49 0.46
N GLU A 32 -4.65 4.42 1.29
CA GLU A 32 -6.09 4.63 1.50
C GLU A 32 -6.76 5.11 0.20
N LYS A 33 -6.19 6.11 -0.47
CA LYS A 33 -6.71 6.66 -1.74
C LYS A 33 -6.57 5.67 -2.89
N SER A 34 -5.47 4.91 -2.97
CA SER A 34 -5.27 3.91 -4.02
C SER A 34 -6.16 2.67 -3.84
N GLY A 35 -6.72 2.48 -2.63
CA GLY A 35 -7.52 1.32 -2.26
C GLY A 35 -6.68 0.07 -1.96
N ASP A 36 -5.38 0.22 -1.71
CA ASP A 36 -4.43 -0.87 -1.50
C ASP A 36 -4.04 -1.02 -0.01
N ILE A 37 -4.66 -0.24 0.89
CA ILE A 37 -4.48 -0.34 2.33
C ILE A 37 -5.03 -1.67 2.87
N ILE A 38 -4.33 -2.26 3.84
CA ILE A 38 -4.83 -3.42 4.59
C ILE A 38 -5.26 -2.94 5.96
N MET A 39 -6.52 -3.17 6.31
CA MET A 39 -7.04 -2.96 7.66
C MET A 39 -7.35 -4.33 8.28
N THR A 40 -6.55 -4.76 9.25
CA THR A 40 -6.73 -6.07 9.91
C THR A 40 -7.72 -6.03 11.08
N GLY A 41 -7.92 -4.84 11.67
CA GLY A 41 -8.52 -4.71 12.98
C GLY A 41 -7.62 -5.26 14.10
N PRO A 42 -8.15 -5.39 15.34
CA PRO A 42 -7.41 -5.95 16.47
C PRO A 42 -7.12 -7.43 16.26
N THR A 43 -5.83 -7.79 16.21
CA THR A 43 -5.37 -9.17 15.97
C THR A 43 -5.18 -10.00 17.25
N GLY A 44 -5.07 -9.35 18.41
CA GLY A 44 -4.87 -10.00 19.71
C GLY A 44 -3.44 -10.48 19.99
N ALA A 45 -2.49 -10.22 19.09
CA ALA A 45 -1.06 -10.55 19.27
C ALA A 45 -0.17 -9.64 18.42
N ASN A 46 1.11 -9.51 18.80
CA ASN A 46 2.15 -8.82 18.04
C ASN A 46 3.38 -9.73 17.89
N VAL A 47 3.78 -10.03 16.66
CA VAL A 47 4.94 -10.86 16.32
C VAL A 47 5.83 -10.19 15.25
N SER A 48 5.93 -8.86 15.31
CA SER A 48 6.62 -8.02 14.32
C SER A 48 5.95 -8.07 12.93
N ASP A 49 6.65 -7.56 11.91
CA ASP A 49 6.12 -7.38 10.56
C ASP A 49 6.30 -8.61 9.67
N LEU A 50 5.35 -8.81 8.75
CA LEU A 50 5.39 -9.83 7.71
C LEU A 50 5.39 -9.18 6.31
N MET A 51 6.40 -9.49 5.51
CA MET A 51 6.46 -9.08 4.10
C MET A 51 6.42 -10.33 3.19
N ILE A 52 5.54 -10.32 2.20
CA ILE A 52 5.38 -11.41 1.24
C ILE A 52 5.54 -10.85 -0.17
N LEU A 53 6.41 -11.47 -0.96
CA LEU A 53 6.55 -11.23 -2.38
C LEU A 53 6.12 -12.48 -3.15
N LEU A 54 5.13 -12.34 -4.03
CA LEU A 54 4.68 -13.41 -4.91
C LEU A 54 5.16 -13.13 -6.34
N THR A 55 5.82 -14.11 -6.96
CA THR A 55 6.21 -14.06 -8.38
C THR A 55 5.66 -15.28 -9.11
N LYS A 56 5.43 -15.15 -10.41
CA LYS A 56 5.22 -16.33 -11.26
C LYS A 56 6.52 -17.13 -11.32
N LYS A 57 6.39 -18.45 -11.47
CA LYS A 57 7.52 -19.33 -11.84
C LYS A 57 8.06 -18.97 -13.21
#